data_AF-A0A7C2W128-F1
#
_entry.id   AF-A0A7C2W128-F1
#
_cell.length_a   1.000
_cell.length_b   1.000
_cell.length_c   1.000
_cell.angle_alpha   90.00
_cell.angle_beta   90.00
_cell.angle_gamma   90.00
#
_symmetry.space_group_name_H-M   'P 1'
#
loop_
_entity.id
_entity.type
_entity.pdbx_description
1 polymer ?
#
loop_
_entity_poly.entity_id
_entity_poly.type
_entity_poly.pdbx_seq_one_letter_code
_entity_poly.pdbx_strand_id
1 'polypeptide(L)'
;MIGAIAGDIIGSPHEFDPIKTTDFPLFSAPSRFTDDTVLTIATAEAILTGGDYTRLYQSYGRRYPDAGYGGRFIHWIYEPEPRPYNSWGNGSAMRVSPIGFAFNSIEEVLAEARNSAAVTHNHPEGIKGAQATALAVYLARMGADKHTLKAEITARFGYNLDRTLDQIRPGYVFNESCRQTVPEALIAFLESDAFEDAVRKAVSLGGDSDTLACITGAVAQAHYGVPPSIIAETRSRLPDDLLHLLDRFAARFPAAAV
;
A
#
# COMPACT_ATOMS: atom_id res chain seq x y z
N MET A 1 -6.50 -4.67 -5.36
CA MET A 1 -5.25 -3.89 -5.44
C MET A 1 -5.33 -2.63 -6.32
N ILE A 2 -6.31 -2.46 -7.23
CA ILE A 2 -6.47 -1.20 -8.00
C ILE A 2 -6.64 0.04 -7.09
N GLY A 3 -7.23 -0.10 -5.91
CA GLY A 3 -7.36 0.99 -4.94
C GLY A 3 -6.04 1.40 -4.31
N ALA A 4 -5.11 0.46 -4.13
CA ALA A 4 -3.75 0.77 -3.69
C ALA A 4 -3.03 1.60 -4.76
N ILE A 5 -3.11 1.15 -6.00
CA ILE A 5 -2.53 1.84 -7.17
C ILE A 5 -3.17 3.23 -7.37
N ALA A 6 -4.49 3.35 -7.21
CA ALA A 6 -5.17 4.63 -7.27
C ALA A 6 -4.67 5.56 -6.16
N GLY A 7 -4.53 5.05 -4.93
CA GLY A 7 -3.97 5.78 -3.80
C GLY A 7 -2.58 6.34 -4.08
N ASP A 8 -1.66 5.49 -4.53
CA ASP A 8 -0.31 5.87 -4.98
C ASP A 8 -0.38 7.02 -6.01
N ILE A 9 -1.09 6.81 -7.12
CA ILE A 9 -1.18 7.80 -8.21
C ILE A 9 -1.73 9.14 -7.72
N ILE A 10 -2.76 9.11 -6.88
CA ILE A 10 -3.41 10.30 -6.32
C ILE A 10 -2.48 11.03 -5.34
N GLY A 11 -1.72 10.29 -4.52
CA GLY A 11 -0.80 10.85 -3.54
C GLY A 11 0.53 11.34 -4.12
N SER A 12 0.98 10.80 -5.25
CA SER A 12 2.30 11.07 -5.85
C SER A 12 2.65 12.55 -6.10
N PRO A 13 1.71 13.47 -6.43
CA PRO A 13 2.06 14.89 -6.55
C PRO A 13 2.37 15.56 -5.21
N HIS A 14 1.92 14.98 -4.11
CA HIS A 14 1.89 15.59 -2.79
C HIS A 14 3.00 15.09 -1.85
N GLU A 15 3.79 14.11 -2.26
CA GLU A 15 4.90 13.56 -1.48
C GLU A 15 5.94 14.63 -1.11
N PHE A 16 6.38 15.42 -2.09
CA PHE A 16 7.35 16.51 -1.92
C PHE A 16 6.72 17.92 -1.93
N ASP A 17 5.41 18.00 -2.15
CA ASP A 17 4.61 19.24 -2.06
C ASP A 17 3.35 18.99 -1.22
N PRO A 18 3.51 18.82 0.11
CA PRO A 18 2.46 18.30 0.98
C PRO A 18 1.31 19.29 1.13
N ILE A 19 0.08 18.77 1.04
CA ILE A 19 -1.14 19.51 1.28
C ILE A 19 -1.78 19.09 2.60
N LYS A 20 -2.38 20.06 3.32
CA LYS A 20 -3.01 19.85 4.64
C LYS A 20 -4.52 20.02 4.61
N THR A 21 -5.12 19.73 3.45
CA THR A 21 -6.55 19.84 3.17
C THR A 21 -7.03 18.63 2.38
N THR A 22 -8.31 18.27 2.51
CA THR A 22 -8.97 17.25 1.68
C THR A 22 -9.52 17.81 0.38
N ASP A 23 -9.53 19.15 0.23
CA ASP A 23 -10.00 19.85 -0.96
C ASP A 23 -8.85 20.06 -1.95
N PHE A 24 -8.75 19.13 -2.90
CA PHE A 24 -7.76 19.14 -3.98
C PHE A 24 -8.26 18.33 -5.19
N PRO A 25 -7.78 18.57 -6.41
CA PRO A 25 -8.09 17.71 -7.55
C PRO A 25 -7.54 16.30 -7.32
N LEU A 26 -8.41 15.28 -7.38
CA LEU A 26 -8.01 13.90 -7.08
C LEU A 26 -6.93 13.39 -8.03
N PHE A 27 -7.04 13.74 -9.31
CA PHE A 27 -6.01 13.49 -10.32
C PHE A 27 -5.59 14.82 -10.92
N SER A 28 -4.29 14.97 -11.15
CA SER A 28 -3.69 16.14 -11.78
C SER A 28 -2.69 15.73 -12.85
N ALA A 29 -2.16 16.70 -13.61
CA ALA A 29 -1.11 16.44 -14.60
C ALA A 29 0.11 15.68 -14.03
N PRO A 30 0.65 16.02 -12.83
CA PRO A 30 1.78 15.29 -12.24
C PRO A 30 1.44 13.92 -11.61
N SER A 31 0.15 13.57 -11.44
CA SER A 31 -0.25 12.28 -10.84
C SER A 31 0.27 11.11 -11.69
N ARG A 32 1.12 10.26 -11.10
CA ARG A 32 1.74 9.12 -11.78
C ARG A 32 1.90 7.96 -10.81
N PHE A 33 2.02 6.75 -11.31
CA PHE A 33 2.35 5.62 -10.45
C PHE A 33 3.81 5.72 -9.98
N THR A 34 4.11 5.15 -8.82
CA THR A 34 5.45 5.13 -8.23
C THR A 34 5.91 3.69 -7.97
N ASP A 35 6.97 3.52 -7.19
CA ASP A 35 7.44 2.21 -6.78
C ASP A 35 6.43 1.41 -5.95
N ASP A 36 5.50 2.08 -5.28
CA ASP A 36 4.34 1.49 -4.62
C ASP A 36 3.57 0.57 -5.55
N THR A 37 3.14 1.11 -6.69
CA THR A 37 2.44 0.36 -7.74
C THR A 37 3.32 -0.71 -8.34
N VAL A 38 4.56 -0.37 -8.70
CA VAL A 38 5.47 -1.32 -9.35
C VAL A 38 5.70 -2.56 -8.48
N LEU A 39 5.96 -2.37 -7.19
CA LEU A 39 6.20 -3.46 -6.26
C LEU A 39 4.91 -4.15 -5.81
N THR A 40 3.77 -3.46 -5.79
CA THR A 40 2.45 -4.10 -5.64
C THR A 40 2.20 -5.09 -6.77
N ILE A 41 2.46 -4.72 -8.02
CA ILE A 41 2.31 -5.62 -9.18
C ILE A 41 3.30 -6.78 -9.10
N ALA A 42 4.54 -6.54 -8.69
CA ALA A 42 5.53 -7.59 -8.50
C ALA A 42 5.09 -8.62 -7.42
N THR A 43 4.53 -8.15 -6.30
CA THR A 43 3.94 -9.01 -5.27
C THR A 43 2.77 -9.83 -5.84
N ALA A 44 1.90 -9.21 -6.65
CA ALA A 44 0.79 -9.88 -7.29
C ALA A 44 1.26 -11.00 -8.25
N GLU A 45 2.31 -10.77 -9.03
CA GLU A 45 2.89 -11.79 -9.90
C GLU A 45 3.50 -12.95 -9.09
N ALA A 46 4.18 -12.66 -7.98
CA ALA A 46 4.75 -13.69 -7.11
C ALA A 46 3.65 -14.65 -6.62
N ILE A 47 2.54 -14.09 -6.15
CA ILE A 47 1.37 -14.87 -5.70
C ILE A 47 0.76 -15.69 -6.86
N LEU A 48 0.59 -15.08 -8.04
CA LEU A 48 -0.01 -15.77 -9.20
C LEU A 48 0.82 -16.93 -9.71
N THR A 49 2.14 -16.86 -9.56
CA THR A 49 3.09 -17.80 -10.18
C THR A 49 3.78 -18.73 -9.17
N GLY A 50 3.61 -18.50 -7.86
CA GLY A 50 4.47 -19.09 -6.84
C GLY A 50 5.93 -18.65 -6.98
N GLY A 51 6.15 -17.44 -7.50
CA GLY A 51 7.46 -16.90 -7.86
C GLY A 51 8.26 -16.38 -6.67
N ASP A 52 9.57 -16.27 -6.85
CA ASP A 52 10.49 -15.73 -5.85
C ASP A 52 10.39 -14.19 -5.75
N TYR A 53 10.06 -13.69 -4.56
CA TYR A 53 9.92 -12.25 -4.28
C TYR A 53 11.19 -11.47 -4.61
N THR A 54 12.36 -12.03 -4.29
CA THR A 54 13.64 -11.34 -4.52
C THR A 54 13.81 -11.05 -6.01
N ARG A 55 13.72 -12.09 -6.83
CA ARG A 55 13.85 -12.00 -8.29
C ARG A 55 12.80 -11.08 -8.91
N LEU A 56 11.54 -11.16 -8.47
CA LEU A 56 10.46 -10.34 -9.04
C LEU A 56 10.63 -8.87 -8.67
N TYR A 57 10.98 -8.54 -7.43
CA TYR A 57 11.26 -7.15 -7.03
C TYR A 57 12.46 -6.57 -7.77
N GLN A 58 13.54 -7.33 -7.97
CA GLN A 58 14.66 -6.87 -8.81
C GLN A 58 14.22 -6.67 -10.27
N SER A 59 13.47 -7.61 -10.84
CA SER A 59 13.02 -7.57 -12.23
C SER A 59 12.15 -6.35 -12.52
N TYR A 60 11.14 -6.10 -11.68
CA TYR A 60 10.25 -4.96 -11.82
C TYR A 60 10.97 -3.64 -11.49
N GLY A 61 11.78 -3.61 -10.44
CA GLY A 61 12.60 -2.45 -10.09
C GLY A 61 13.50 -2.00 -11.23
N ARG A 62 14.18 -2.94 -11.89
CA ARG A 62 15.06 -2.66 -13.04
C ARG A 62 14.28 -2.24 -14.29
N ARG A 63 13.03 -2.67 -14.44
CA ARG A 63 12.17 -2.28 -15.58
C ARG A 63 11.65 -0.85 -15.44
N TYR A 64 11.43 -0.40 -14.20
CA TYR A 64 10.90 0.92 -13.87
C TYR A 64 11.84 1.71 -12.95
N PRO A 65 13.12 1.91 -13.30
CA PRO A 65 14.14 2.40 -12.36
C PRO A 65 13.88 3.80 -11.80
N ASP A 66 13.11 4.62 -12.50
CA ASP A 66 12.79 6.01 -12.14
C ASP A 66 11.45 6.14 -11.39
N ALA A 67 10.93 5.04 -10.82
CA ALA A 67 9.61 5.02 -10.18
C ALA A 67 9.56 5.67 -8.78
N GLY A 68 10.68 6.02 -8.16
CA GLY A 68 10.69 6.67 -6.83
C GLY A 68 11.43 5.92 -5.72
N TYR A 69 12.08 4.80 -6.03
CA TYR A 69 12.68 3.92 -5.01
C TYR A 69 13.60 4.61 -4.00
N GLY A 70 13.45 4.24 -2.72
CA GLY A 70 14.40 4.59 -1.67
C GLY A 70 15.84 4.12 -1.96
N GLY A 71 16.82 4.91 -1.51
CA GLY A 71 18.25 4.75 -1.88
C GLY A 71 18.86 3.36 -1.64
N ARG A 72 18.47 2.66 -0.56
CA ARG A 72 18.96 1.28 -0.32
C ARG A 72 18.32 0.27 -1.25
N PHE A 73 17.04 0.46 -1.59
CA PHE A 73 16.32 -0.44 -2.48
C PHE A 73 16.86 -0.33 -3.91
N ILE A 74 17.14 0.89 -4.40
CA ILE A 74 17.71 1.07 -5.74
C ILE A 74 19.08 0.37 -5.86
N HIS A 75 19.93 0.39 -4.83
CA HIS A 75 21.17 -0.39 -4.85
C HIS A 75 20.89 -1.91 -4.84
N TRP A 76 20.01 -2.36 -3.95
CA TRP A 76 19.63 -3.76 -3.80
C TRP A 76 19.08 -4.37 -5.09
N ILE A 77 18.32 -3.61 -5.89
CA ILE A 77 17.79 -4.15 -7.15
C ILE A 77 18.88 -4.46 -8.17
N TYR A 78 20.07 -3.85 -8.11
CA TYR A 78 21.16 -4.12 -9.06
C TYR A 78 22.22 -5.10 -8.52
N GLU A 79 22.11 -5.54 -7.26
CA GLU A 79 23.00 -6.56 -6.71
C GLU A 79 22.77 -7.92 -7.37
N PRO A 80 23.82 -8.66 -7.79
CA PRO A 80 23.66 -10.01 -8.35
C PRO A 80 23.11 -11.03 -7.35
N GLU A 81 23.53 -10.92 -6.09
CA GLU A 81 23.11 -11.81 -4.99
C GLU A 81 22.62 -10.95 -3.80
N PRO A 82 21.45 -10.33 -3.94
CA PRO A 82 20.98 -9.35 -2.97
C PRO A 82 20.72 -10.00 -1.60
N ARG A 83 21.10 -9.29 -0.53
CA ARG A 83 20.76 -9.65 0.86
C ARG A 83 19.81 -8.61 1.45
N PRO A 84 18.88 -9.00 2.34
CA PRO A 84 18.05 -8.02 3.03
C PRO A 84 18.91 -7.11 3.91
N TYR A 85 18.55 -5.83 3.98
CA TYR A 85 19.40 -4.76 4.52
C TYR A 85 18.84 -4.12 5.81
N ASN A 86 18.12 -4.91 6.60
CA ASN A 86 17.56 -4.55 7.92
C ASN A 86 16.75 -3.24 7.92
N SER A 87 15.98 -3.01 6.86
CA SER A 87 15.12 -1.84 6.74
C SER A 87 13.87 -1.97 7.59
N TRP A 88 13.51 -0.88 8.29
CA TRP A 88 12.26 -0.67 9.01
C TRP A 88 11.26 0.18 8.24
N GLY A 89 11.59 0.56 7.01
CA GLY A 89 10.81 1.49 6.20
C GLY A 89 9.48 0.93 5.70
N ASN A 90 8.57 1.82 5.29
CA ASN A 90 7.23 1.58 4.77
C ASN A 90 7.22 0.89 3.38
N GLY A 91 8.38 0.80 2.72
CA GLY A 91 8.62 0.03 1.50
C GLY A 91 8.11 -1.42 1.51
N SER A 92 8.03 -2.03 2.69
CA SER A 92 7.42 -3.36 2.86
C SER A 92 5.90 -3.33 2.97
N ALA A 93 5.31 -2.27 3.52
CA ALA A 93 3.87 -2.12 3.76
C ALA A 93 3.11 -1.68 2.50
N MET A 94 3.70 -0.82 1.68
CA MET A 94 3.05 -0.27 0.49
C MET A 94 2.69 -1.32 -0.57
N ARG A 95 3.45 -2.41 -0.63
CA ARG A 95 3.39 -3.40 -1.72
C ARG A 95 2.65 -4.70 -1.41
N VAL A 96 2.03 -4.83 -0.23
CA VAL A 96 1.48 -6.11 0.26
C VAL A 96 -0.03 -6.22 0.15
N SER A 97 -0.71 -5.22 -0.41
CA SER A 97 -2.16 -5.32 -0.66
C SER A 97 -2.60 -6.60 -1.39
N PRO A 98 -1.86 -7.17 -2.38
CA PRO A 98 -2.27 -8.40 -3.05
C PRO A 98 -2.41 -9.59 -2.09
N ILE A 99 -1.59 -9.65 -1.02
CA ILE A 99 -1.60 -10.73 -0.04
C ILE A 99 -2.94 -10.76 0.71
N GLY A 100 -3.45 -9.60 1.15
CA GLY A 100 -4.74 -9.50 1.83
C GLY A 100 -5.92 -9.90 0.93
N PHE A 101 -5.79 -9.75 -0.39
CA PHE A 101 -6.80 -10.20 -1.35
C PHE A 101 -6.72 -11.71 -1.67
N ALA A 102 -5.52 -12.29 -1.69
CA ALA A 102 -5.30 -13.64 -2.22
C ALA A 102 -5.51 -14.76 -1.20
N PHE A 103 -5.16 -14.55 0.08
CA PHE A 103 -5.14 -15.59 1.10
C PHE A 103 -6.37 -15.54 2.02
N ASN A 104 -6.80 -16.68 2.55
CA ASN A 104 -8.11 -16.83 3.20
C ASN A 104 -8.06 -17.04 4.72
N SER A 105 -6.87 -17.12 5.30
CA SER A 105 -6.66 -17.19 6.75
C SER A 105 -5.70 -16.11 7.23
N ILE A 106 -5.86 -15.69 8.49
CA ILE A 106 -4.96 -14.73 9.13
C ILE A 106 -3.53 -15.28 9.13
N GLU A 107 -3.36 -16.56 9.42
CA GLU A 107 -2.06 -17.23 9.46
C GLU A 107 -1.32 -17.15 8.12
N GLU A 108 -2.01 -17.48 7.02
CA GLU A 108 -1.44 -17.39 5.66
C GLU A 108 -1.11 -15.94 5.28
N VAL A 109 -2.01 -14.99 5.57
CA VAL A 109 -1.78 -13.56 5.29
C VAL A 109 -0.54 -13.05 6.03
N LEU A 110 -0.42 -13.37 7.32
CA LEU A 110 0.71 -12.95 8.13
C LEU A 110 2.02 -13.62 7.71
N ALA A 111 1.98 -14.91 7.38
CA ALA A 111 3.15 -15.64 6.91
C ALA A 111 3.65 -15.08 5.58
N GLU A 112 2.75 -14.86 4.62
CA GLU A 112 3.12 -14.40 3.29
C GLU A 112 3.57 -12.93 3.29
N ALA A 113 2.91 -12.08 4.08
CA ALA A 113 3.35 -10.70 4.27
C ALA A 113 4.77 -10.64 4.85
N ARG A 114 5.10 -11.53 5.80
CA ARG A 114 6.47 -11.67 6.31
C ARG A 114 7.45 -12.14 5.24
N ASN A 115 7.10 -13.13 4.43
CA ASN A 115 7.95 -13.65 3.35
C ASN A 115 8.29 -12.54 2.35
N SER A 116 7.29 -11.77 1.92
CA SER A 116 7.48 -10.65 0.99
C SER A 116 8.29 -9.47 1.57
N ALA A 117 8.18 -9.21 2.88
CA ALA A 117 8.93 -8.15 3.54
C ALA A 117 10.39 -8.55 3.76
N ALA A 118 10.63 -9.77 4.23
CA ALA A 118 11.93 -10.23 4.72
C ALA A 118 13.05 -10.25 3.67
N VAL A 119 12.74 -10.21 2.37
CA VAL A 119 13.74 -10.13 1.29
C VAL A 119 14.47 -8.78 1.23
N THR A 120 13.92 -7.73 1.86
CA THR A 120 14.50 -6.36 1.87
C THR A 120 14.43 -5.71 3.25
N HIS A 121 13.28 -5.83 3.92
CA HIS A 121 12.91 -5.20 5.19
C HIS A 121 12.83 -6.24 6.30
N ASN A 122 13.94 -6.95 6.58
CA ASN A 122 13.98 -7.98 7.63
C ASN A 122 14.07 -7.43 9.06
N HIS A 123 13.93 -6.12 9.26
CA HIS A 123 13.77 -5.53 10.59
C HIS A 123 12.36 -5.87 11.13
N PRO A 124 12.20 -6.12 12.45
CA PRO A 124 10.89 -6.43 13.04
C PRO A 124 9.79 -5.42 12.70
N GLU A 125 10.07 -4.11 12.75
CA GLU A 125 9.10 -3.07 12.37
C GLU A 125 8.74 -3.08 10.87
N GLY A 126 9.68 -3.45 9.98
CA GLY A 126 9.40 -3.59 8.56
C GLY A 126 8.44 -4.75 8.27
N ILE A 127 8.68 -5.90 8.90
CA ILE A 127 7.79 -7.08 8.82
C ILE A 127 6.43 -6.76 9.43
N LYS A 128 6.41 -6.12 10.60
CA LYS A 128 5.19 -5.72 11.31
C LYS A 128 4.30 -4.80 10.47
N GLY A 129 4.86 -3.80 9.79
CA GLY A 129 4.10 -2.91 8.93
C GLY A 129 3.45 -3.62 7.73
N ALA A 130 4.20 -4.53 7.09
CA ALA A 130 3.67 -5.40 6.04
C ALA A 130 2.53 -6.29 6.54
N GLN A 131 2.74 -6.97 7.66
CA GLN A 131 1.74 -7.85 8.27
C GLN A 131 0.46 -7.10 8.65
N ALA A 132 0.59 -5.92 9.27
CA ALA A 132 -0.56 -5.10 9.65
C ALA A 132 -1.35 -4.60 8.44
N THR A 133 -0.66 -4.17 7.40
CA THR A 133 -1.31 -3.69 6.16
C THR A 133 -2.05 -4.82 5.45
N ALA A 134 -1.39 -5.96 5.24
CA ALA A 134 -2.01 -7.12 4.59
C ALA A 134 -3.19 -7.66 5.41
N LEU A 135 -3.07 -7.70 6.75
CA LEU A 135 -4.16 -8.11 7.63
C LEU A 135 -5.33 -7.12 7.59
N ALA A 136 -5.09 -5.81 7.56
CA ALA A 136 -6.16 -4.82 7.45
C ALA A 136 -6.95 -4.99 6.13
N VAL A 137 -6.25 -5.22 5.01
CA VAL A 137 -6.89 -5.52 3.72
C VAL A 137 -7.70 -6.81 3.80
N TYR A 138 -7.15 -7.87 4.40
CA TYR A 138 -7.86 -9.13 4.60
C TYR A 138 -9.13 -8.96 5.44
N LEU A 139 -9.04 -8.31 6.61
CA LEU A 139 -10.17 -8.10 7.50
C LEU A 139 -11.29 -7.30 6.81
N ALA A 140 -10.92 -6.22 6.12
CA ALA A 140 -11.86 -5.43 5.34
C ALA A 140 -12.54 -6.28 4.25
N ARG A 141 -11.77 -7.09 3.51
CA ARG A 141 -12.30 -8.01 2.48
C ARG A 141 -13.25 -9.07 3.04
N MET A 142 -12.99 -9.53 4.26
CA MET A 142 -13.84 -10.50 4.97
C MET A 142 -15.08 -9.84 5.61
N GLY A 143 -15.29 -8.54 5.41
CA GLY A 143 -16.47 -7.82 5.89
C GLY A 143 -16.38 -7.41 7.36
N ALA A 144 -15.18 -7.38 7.96
CA ALA A 144 -15.03 -6.84 9.31
C ALA A 144 -15.40 -5.36 9.33
N ASP A 145 -16.17 -4.94 10.33
CA ASP A 145 -16.40 -3.53 10.58
C ASP A 145 -15.11 -2.83 11.06
N LYS A 146 -15.11 -1.50 11.00
CA LYS A 146 -13.97 -0.68 11.40
C LYS A 146 -13.56 -0.85 12.86
N HIS A 147 -14.53 -1.12 13.75
CA HIS A 147 -14.25 -1.33 15.16
C HIS A 147 -13.44 -2.61 15.38
N THR A 148 -13.89 -3.70 14.76
CA THR A 148 -13.23 -5.01 14.78
C THR A 148 -11.84 -4.94 14.15
N LEU A 149 -11.72 -4.32 12.98
CA LEU A 149 -10.43 -4.11 12.32
C LEU A 149 -9.47 -3.33 13.22
N LYS A 150 -9.92 -2.20 13.78
CA LYS A 150 -9.12 -1.38 14.70
C LYS A 150 -8.66 -2.18 15.92
N ALA A 151 -9.57 -2.91 16.56
CA ALA A 151 -9.26 -3.72 17.74
C ALA A 151 -8.21 -4.80 17.44
N GLU A 152 -8.38 -5.52 16.33
CA GLU A 152 -7.47 -6.59 15.92
C GLU A 152 -6.07 -6.07 15.59
N ILE A 153 -5.96 -5.00 14.80
CA ILE A 153 -4.66 -4.39 14.46
C ILE A 153 -3.98 -3.82 15.73
N THR A 154 -4.74 -3.16 16.60
CA THR A 154 -4.21 -2.59 17.84
C THR A 154 -3.68 -3.69 18.76
N ALA A 155 -4.47 -4.75 19.00
CA ALA A 155 -4.09 -5.84 19.89
C ALA A 155 -2.87 -6.61 19.37
N ARG A 156 -2.81 -6.87 18.06
CA ARG A 156 -1.75 -7.69 17.46
C ARG A 156 -0.43 -6.95 17.27
N PHE A 157 -0.47 -5.67 16.93
CA PHE A 157 0.72 -4.90 16.53
C PHE A 157 1.04 -3.74 17.48
N GLY A 158 0.19 -3.43 18.45
CA GLY A 158 0.41 -2.33 19.39
C GLY A 158 0.45 -0.95 18.73
N TYR A 159 -0.22 -0.80 17.58
CA TYR A 159 -0.39 0.50 16.93
C TYR A 159 -1.45 1.33 17.67
N ASN A 160 -1.15 2.60 17.92
CA ASN A 160 -2.12 3.53 18.49
C ASN A 160 -3.03 4.08 17.39
N LEU A 161 -4.22 3.49 17.28
CA LEU A 161 -5.29 3.86 16.34
C LEU A 161 -6.41 4.68 17.01
N ASP A 162 -6.21 5.16 18.25
CA ASP A 162 -7.16 6.02 18.98
C ASP A 162 -6.97 7.51 18.71
N ARG A 163 -5.92 7.87 17.97
CA ARG A 163 -5.68 9.24 17.52
C ARG A 163 -6.66 9.62 16.42
N THR A 164 -6.89 10.92 16.26
CA THR A 164 -7.68 11.46 15.15
C THR A 164 -6.82 12.13 14.08
N LEU A 165 -7.32 12.24 12.86
CA LEU A 165 -6.67 12.97 11.77
C LEU A 165 -6.43 14.43 12.15
N ASP A 166 -7.33 15.07 12.89
CA ASP A 166 -7.15 16.44 13.35
C ASP A 166 -5.99 16.60 14.36
N GLN A 167 -5.70 15.55 15.15
CA GLN A 167 -4.54 15.52 16.03
C GLN A 167 -3.24 15.29 15.27
N ILE A 168 -3.29 14.52 14.18
CA ILE A 168 -2.11 14.09 13.40
C ILE A 168 -1.71 15.15 12.37
N ARG A 169 -2.69 15.65 11.59
CA ARG A 169 -2.49 16.52 10.42
C ARG A 169 -1.57 17.72 10.65
N PRO A 170 -1.67 18.47 11.78
CA PRO A 170 -0.84 19.65 12.00
C PRO A 170 0.66 19.35 12.15
N GLY A 171 1.01 18.17 12.67
CA GLY A 171 2.40 17.81 13.02
C GLY A 171 3.04 16.74 12.14
N TYR A 172 2.24 16.03 11.32
CA TYR A 172 2.77 14.98 10.46
C TYR A 172 3.61 15.56 9.32
N VAL A 173 4.76 14.95 9.04
CA VAL A 173 5.71 15.37 8.00
C VAL A 173 6.27 14.12 7.34
N PHE A 174 7.04 14.29 6.26
CA PHE A 174 7.63 13.18 5.52
C PHE A 174 8.34 12.18 6.44
N ASN A 175 7.94 10.91 6.32
CA ASN A 175 8.48 9.83 7.13
C ASN A 175 8.34 8.48 6.42
N GLU A 176 9.48 7.86 6.15
CA GLU A 176 9.57 6.58 5.47
C GLU A 176 9.40 5.36 6.39
N SER A 177 8.99 5.52 7.67
CA SER A 177 8.91 4.39 8.62
C SER A 177 7.58 3.65 8.58
N CYS A 178 7.60 2.32 8.69
CA CYS A 178 6.39 1.54 8.94
C CYS A 178 5.65 2.03 10.20
N ARG A 179 6.40 2.38 11.26
CA ARG A 179 5.85 2.74 12.56
C ARG A 179 5.00 4.00 12.54
N GLN A 180 5.29 4.95 11.64
CA GLN A 180 4.55 6.21 11.51
C GLN A 180 3.69 6.28 10.25
N THR A 181 3.96 5.46 9.22
CA THR A 181 3.13 5.45 8.00
C THR A 181 1.90 4.58 8.19
N VAL A 182 2.09 3.33 8.64
CA VAL A 182 1.01 2.34 8.69
C VAL A 182 -0.14 2.76 9.61
N PRO A 183 0.09 3.19 10.87
CA PRO A 183 -1.04 3.54 11.71
C PRO A 183 -1.79 4.79 11.21
N GLU A 184 -1.10 5.72 10.57
CA GLU A 184 -1.66 6.96 10.05
C GLU A 184 -2.53 6.70 8.80
N ALA A 185 -2.05 5.84 7.90
CA ALA A 185 -2.84 5.35 6.77
C ALA A 185 -4.09 4.58 7.23
N LEU A 186 -3.97 3.76 8.28
CA LEU A 186 -5.11 3.03 8.85
C LEU A 186 -6.09 3.97 9.55
N ILE A 187 -5.63 5.01 10.24
CA ILE A 187 -6.52 6.03 10.84
C ILE A 187 -7.27 6.81 9.74
N ALA A 188 -6.61 7.14 8.63
CA ALA A 188 -7.26 7.77 7.48
C ALA A 188 -8.41 6.91 6.93
N PHE A 189 -8.22 5.60 6.83
CA PHE A 189 -9.31 4.67 6.51
C PHE A 189 -10.36 4.60 7.63
N LEU A 190 -9.97 4.51 8.90
CA LEU A 190 -10.92 4.37 10.02
C LEU A 190 -11.85 5.58 10.14
N GLU A 191 -11.38 6.78 9.83
CA GLU A 191 -12.18 8.00 9.84
C GLU A 191 -12.91 8.30 8.52
N SER A 192 -12.80 7.47 7.49
CA SER A 192 -13.45 7.72 6.19
C SER A 192 -14.90 7.24 6.08
N ASP A 193 -15.63 7.67 5.06
CA ASP A 193 -16.97 7.15 4.76
C ASP A 193 -17.11 6.57 3.34
N ALA A 194 -16.10 6.79 2.48
CA ALA A 194 -16.05 6.27 1.12
C ALA A 194 -14.59 6.11 0.66
N PHE A 195 -14.38 5.43 -0.47
CA PHE A 195 -13.05 5.27 -1.06
C PHE A 195 -12.32 6.60 -1.29
N GLU A 196 -12.98 7.54 -2.00
CA GLU A 196 -12.37 8.84 -2.32
C GLU A 196 -12.07 9.64 -1.04
N ASP A 197 -13.00 9.63 -0.08
CA ASP A 197 -12.82 10.30 1.21
C ASP A 197 -11.63 9.72 1.99
N ALA A 198 -11.45 8.40 1.99
CA ALA A 198 -10.30 7.75 2.63
C ALA A 198 -8.96 8.21 2.01
N VAL A 199 -8.87 8.19 0.67
CA VAL A 199 -7.67 8.62 -0.04
C VAL A 199 -7.39 10.11 0.19
N ARG A 200 -8.42 10.97 0.13
CA ARG A 200 -8.29 12.41 0.44
C ARG A 200 -7.79 12.64 1.85
N LYS A 201 -8.33 11.91 2.83
CA LYS A 201 -7.92 11.99 4.24
C LYS A 201 -6.45 11.59 4.40
N ALA A 202 -6.01 10.52 3.74
CA ALA A 202 -4.61 10.08 3.75
C ALA A 202 -3.68 11.15 3.17
N VAL A 203 -3.95 11.64 1.95
CA VAL A 203 -3.14 12.68 1.31
C VAL A 203 -3.13 13.97 2.15
N SER A 204 -4.25 14.33 2.78
CA SER A 204 -4.33 15.53 3.62
C SER A 204 -3.43 15.50 4.86
N LEU A 205 -2.93 14.32 5.27
CA LEU A 205 -1.92 14.22 6.32
C LEU A 205 -0.55 14.73 5.85
N GLY A 206 -0.31 14.82 4.53
CA GLY A 206 0.97 15.16 3.93
C GLY A 206 2.06 14.12 4.25
N GLY A 207 3.31 14.50 4.03
CA GLY A 207 4.45 13.61 4.21
C GLY A 207 4.58 12.67 3.02
N ASP A 208 4.87 11.40 3.29
CA ASP A 208 4.99 10.34 2.29
C ASP A 208 3.59 9.95 1.77
N SER A 209 3.05 10.82 0.90
CA SER A 209 1.61 10.96 0.64
C SER A 209 1.08 9.88 -0.29
N ASP A 210 1.87 9.49 -1.29
CA ASP A 210 1.65 8.31 -2.13
C ASP A 210 1.62 7.04 -1.29
N THR A 211 2.60 6.81 -0.41
CA THR A 211 2.62 5.60 0.42
C THR A 211 1.44 5.53 1.38
N LEU A 212 1.12 6.64 2.05
CA LEU A 212 -0.06 6.75 2.91
C LEU A 212 -1.33 6.40 2.13
N ALA A 213 -1.52 7.06 0.98
CA ALA A 213 -2.71 6.89 0.15
C ALA A 213 -2.79 5.48 -0.46
N CYS A 214 -1.66 4.87 -0.81
CA CYS A 214 -1.57 3.49 -1.31
C CYS A 214 -2.06 2.48 -0.26
N ILE A 215 -1.56 2.57 0.97
CA ILE A 215 -1.99 1.71 2.07
C ILE A 215 -3.47 1.94 2.40
N THR A 216 -3.89 3.20 2.53
CA THR A 216 -5.29 3.55 2.80
C THR A 216 -6.22 3.07 1.68
N GLY A 217 -5.85 3.29 0.43
CA GLY A 217 -6.60 2.89 -0.76
C GLY A 217 -6.74 1.37 -0.89
N ALA A 218 -5.75 0.60 -0.45
CA ALA A 218 -5.85 -0.85 -0.39
C ALA A 218 -6.97 -1.33 0.54
N VAL A 219 -7.01 -0.80 1.76
CA VAL A 219 -8.01 -1.15 2.78
C VAL A 219 -9.39 -0.59 2.39
N ALA A 220 -9.43 0.65 1.90
CA ALA A 220 -10.63 1.30 1.43
C ALA A 220 -11.27 0.56 0.25
N GLN A 221 -10.48 0.06 -0.72
CA GLN A 221 -11.01 -0.79 -1.79
C GLN A 221 -11.68 -2.04 -1.21
N ALA A 222 -11.03 -2.70 -0.26
CA ALA A 222 -11.53 -3.95 0.29
C ALA A 222 -12.84 -3.77 1.07
N HIS A 223 -13.08 -2.57 1.61
CA HIS A 223 -14.27 -2.24 2.40
C HIS A 223 -15.39 -1.56 1.60
N TYR A 224 -15.07 -0.61 0.71
CA TYR A 224 -16.03 0.22 -0.02
C TYR A 224 -16.16 -0.11 -1.51
N GLY A 225 -15.23 -0.88 -2.07
CA GLY A 225 -14.99 -0.89 -3.51
C GLY A 225 -14.29 0.39 -4.01
N VAL A 226 -14.13 0.53 -5.32
CA VAL A 226 -13.52 1.72 -5.96
C VAL A 226 -14.50 2.29 -6.99
N PRO A 227 -14.79 3.60 -6.97
CA PRO A 227 -15.65 4.23 -7.97
C PRO A 227 -15.17 3.98 -9.41
N PRO A 228 -16.07 3.69 -10.37
CA PRO A 228 -15.69 3.40 -11.76
C PRO A 228 -14.87 4.51 -12.44
N SER A 229 -15.14 5.78 -12.13
CA SER A 229 -14.38 6.93 -12.65
C SER A 229 -12.92 6.90 -12.17
N ILE A 230 -12.69 6.57 -10.90
CA ILE A 230 -11.35 6.43 -10.32
C ILE A 230 -10.64 5.22 -10.95
N ILE A 231 -11.33 4.09 -11.14
CA ILE A 231 -10.77 2.93 -11.83
C ILE A 231 -10.33 3.30 -13.24
N ALA A 232 -11.19 3.97 -14.01
CA ALA A 232 -10.90 4.34 -15.40
C ALA A 232 -9.66 5.27 -15.50
N GLU A 233 -9.59 6.30 -14.66
CA GLU A 233 -8.48 7.24 -14.64
C GLU A 233 -7.18 6.62 -14.09
N THR A 234 -7.27 5.73 -13.11
CA THR A 234 -6.11 4.99 -12.62
C THR A 234 -5.53 4.10 -13.72
N ARG A 235 -6.39 3.40 -14.48
CA ARG A 235 -5.96 2.52 -15.58
C ARG A 235 -5.35 3.29 -16.75
N SER A 236 -5.86 4.49 -17.07
CA SER A 236 -5.32 5.30 -18.18
C SER A 236 -3.88 5.77 -17.94
N ARG A 237 -3.42 5.73 -16.68
CA ARG A 237 -2.08 6.14 -16.24
C ARG A 237 -1.09 4.99 -16.09
N LEU A 238 -1.50 3.75 -16.36
CA LEU A 238 -0.64 2.57 -16.27
C LEU A 238 -0.20 2.08 -17.65
N PRO A 239 1.05 1.60 -17.81
CA PRO A 239 1.48 0.91 -19.00
C PRO A 239 0.82 -0.48 -19.13
N ASP A 240 0.77 -0.99 -20.37
CA ASP A 240 0.04 -2.22 -20.73
C ASP A 240 0.50 -3.47 -19.96
N ASP A 241 1.79 -3.60 -19.65
CA ASP A 241 2.31 -4.77 -18.91
C ASP A 241 1.83 -4.78 -17.45
N LEU A 242 1.79 -3.62 -16.79
CA LEU A 242 1.22 -3.50 -15.44
C LEU A 242 -0.30 -3.73 -15.45
N LEU A 243 -1.00 -3.19 -16.46
CA LEU A 243 -2.45 -3.43 -16.65
C LEU A 243 -2.77 -4.91 -16.84
N HIS A 244 -2.00 -5.60 -17.68
CA HIS A 244 -2.20 -7.02 -17.94
C HIS A 244 -2.04 -7.86 -16.68
N LEU A 245 -1.04 -7.58 -15.84
CA LEU A 245 -0.86 -8.28 -14.56
C LEU A 245 -1.96 -7.93 -13.55
N LEU A 246 -2.38 -6.67 -13.51
CA LEU A 246 -3.51 -6.23 -12.71
C LEU A 246 -4.78 -7.01 -13.05
N ASP A 247 -5.10 -7.15 -14.33
CA ASP A 247 -6.29 -7.85 -14.81
C ASP A 247 -6.22 -9.35 -14.51
N ARG A 248 -5.06 -9.97 -14.71
CA ARG A 248 -4.84 -11.38 -14.34
C ARG A 248 -5.06 -11.63 -12.85
N PHE A 249 -4.54 -10.75 -12.00
CA PHE A 249 -4.73 -10.86 -10.56
C PHE A 249 -6.21 -10.70 -10.19
N ALA A 250 -6.88 -9.67 -10.70
CA ALA A 250 -8.29 -9.43 -10.45
C ALA A 250 -9.20 -10.57 -10.93
N ALA A 251 -8.87 -11.21 -12.05
CA ALA A 251 -9.60 -12.39 -12.55
C ALA A 251 -9.46 -13.61 -11.62
N ARG A 252 -8.29 -13.78 -10.99
CA ARG A 252 -8.05 -14.90 -10.06
C ARG A 252 -8.59 -14.66 -8.65
N PHE A 253 -8.52 -13.41 -8.19
CA PHE A 253 -8.87 -12.95 -6.86
C PHE A 253 -9.80 -11.73 -6.96
N PRO A 254 -11.08 -11.93 -7.31
CA PRO A 254 -12.03 -10.83 -7.42
C PRO A 254 -12.22 -10.15 -6.07
N ALA A 255 -12.30 -8.82 -6.06
CA ALA A 255 -12.80 -8.10 -4.89
C ALA A 255 -14.25 -8.52 -4.65
N ALA A 256 -14.64 -8.73 -3.38
CA ALA A 256 -16.02 -9.01 -3.04
C ALA A 256 -16.91 -7.89 -3.58
N ALA A 257 -18.08 -8.24 -4.14
CA ALA A 257 -19.07 -7.24 -4.51
C ALA A 257 -19.61 -6.60 -3.22
N VAL A 258 -19.27 -5.34 -2.99
CA VAL A 258 -19.81 -4.50 -1.91
C VAL A 258 -21.14 -3.92 -2.35
#